data_AF-A0A967D8X7-F1
#
_entry.id   AF-A0A967D8X7-F1
#
_cell.length_a   1.000
_cell.length_b   1.000
_cell.length_c   1.000
_cell.angle_alpha   90.00
_cell.angle_beta   90.00
_cell.angle_gamma   90.00
#
_symmetry.space_group_name_H-M   'P 1'
#
loop_
_entity.id
_entity.type
_entity.pdbx_description
1 polymer ?
#
loop_
_entity_poly.entity_id
_entity_poly.type
_entity_poly.pdbx_seq_one_letter_code
_entity_poly.pdbx_strand_id
1 'polypeptide(L)'
;MKRIGLIGGMSWESSIEYERIINEEVRTRLGGTHSADLIIRSFDFAVIEDLQASGDWRRAGELLADAARDLEHCGAEILVLCTNTMHRLAADITDAVSIPLLHIADATAADIHRCGVRTVGLLGTKYTMEADFYAGRL
;
A
#
# COMPACT_ATOMS: atom_id res chain seq x y z
N MET A 1 -0.60 17.64 9.95
CA MET A 1 -0.88 16.32 9.38
C MET A 1 0.35 15.92 8.58
N LYS A 2 0.76 14.66 8.64
CA LYS A 2 1.87 14.17 7.81
C LYS A 2 1.45 14.12 6.33
N ARG A 3 2.34 14.45 5.40
CA ARG A 3 2.11 14.21 3.97
C ARG A 3 2.24 12.73 3.65
N ILE A 4 1.25 12.15 2.97
CA ILE A 4 1.19 10.71 2.69
C ILE A 4 1.55 10.46 1.22
N GLY A 5 2.49 9.56 0.97
CA GLY A 5 2.80 9.03 -0.35
C GLY A 5 1.97 7.78 -0.63
N LEU A 6 1.11 7.82 -1.66
CA LEU A 6 0.32 6.67 -2.11
C LEU A 6 0.98 6.03 -3.34
N ILE A 7 1.33 4.76 -3.24
CA ILE A 7 1.81 3.94 -4.37
C ILE A 7 0.62 3.11 -4.85
N GLY A 8 0.00 3.51 -5.96
CA GLY A 8 -1.26 2.95 -6.45
C GLY A 8 -1.26 2.63 -7.95
N GLY A 9 -2.45 2.53 -8.53
CA GLY A 9 -2.65 2.13 -9.92
C GLY A 9 -2.55 0.60 -10.13
N MET A 10 -2.77 -0.20 -9.09
CA MET A 10 -2.62 -1.67 -9.14
C MET A 10 -3.84 -2.43 -8.56
N SER A 11 -5.08 -2.10 -8.95
CA SER A 11 -5.47 -1.24 -10.07
C SER A 11 -5.91 0.17 -9.64
N TRP A 12 -6.15 1.08 -10.60
CA TRP A 12 -6.55 2.46 -10.33
C TRP A 12 -7.93 2.54 -9.67
N GLU A 13 -8.85 1.62 -10.00
CA GLU A 13 -10.20 1.56 -9.41
C GLU A 13 -10.12 1.45 -7.89
N SER A 14 -9.23 0.60 -7.38
CA SER A 14 -9.01 0.44 -5.93
C SER A 14 -8.29 1.64 -5.30
N SER A 15 -7.46 2.35 -6.07
CA SER A 15 -6.66 3.47 -5.56
C SER A 15 -7.52 4.70 -5.26
N ILE A 16 -8.60 4.92 -6.02
CA ILE A 16 -9.57 6.00 -5.76
C ILE A 16 -10.20 5.84 -4.37
N GLU A 17 -10.45 4.60 -3.93
CA GLU A 17 -11.03 4.36 -2.61
C GLU A 17 -10.07 4.74 -1.48
N TYR A 18 -8.75 4.53 -1.64
CA TYR A 18 -7.76 5.03 -0.69
C TYR A 18 -7.81 6.55 -0.57
N GLU A 19 -7.77 7.26 -1.70
CA GLU A 19 -7.84 8.72 -1.71
C GLU A 19 -9.14 9.23 -1.07
N ARG A 20 -10.28 8.64 -1.45
CA ARG A 20 -11.61 9.00 -0.93
C ARG A 20 -11.70 8.83 0.58
N ILE A 21 -11.37 7.63 1.09
CA ILE A 21 -11.46 7.30 2.51
C ILE A 21 -10.52 8.18 3.34
N ILE A 22 -9.28 8.38 2.89
CA ILE A 22 -8.31 9.22 3.63
C ILE A 22 -8.80 10.66 3.73
N ASN A 23 -9.31 11.25 2.64
CA ASN A 23 -9.88 12.59 2.67
C ASN A 23 -11.13 12.69 3.55
N GLU A 24 -12.01 11.69 3.51
CA GLU A 24 -13.19 11.62 4.37
C GLU A 24 -12.83 11.55 5.86
N GLU A 25 -11.85 10.73 6.23
CA GLU A 25 -11.36 10.60 7.60
C GLU A 25 -10.73 11.89 8.11
N VAL A 26 -9.93 12.55 7.28
CA VAL A 26 -9.35 13.86 7.62
C VAL A 26 -10.44 14.89 7.88
N ARG A 27 -11.41 15.01 6.98
CA ARG A 27 -12.53 15.94 7.13
C ARG A 27 -13.36 15.62 8.37
N THR A 28 -13.57 14.34 8.66
CA THR A 28 -14.32 13.90 9.84
C THR A 28 -13.63 14.32 11.13
N ARG A 29 -12.29 14.23 11.18
CA ARG A 29 -11.50 14.54 12.38
C ARG A 29 -11.23 16.03 12.57
N LEU A 30 -11.04 16.78 11.48
CA LEU A 30 -10.62 18.19 11.52
C LEU A 30 -11.76 19.18 11.19
N GLY A 31 -12.85 18.72 10.57
CA GLY A 31 -14.01 19.53 10.23
C GLY A 31 -13.81 20.47 9.02
N GLY A 32 -14.84 21.26 8.73
CA GLY A 32 -14.81 22.30 7.69
C GLY A 32 -14.46 21.76 6.30
N THR A 33 -13.49 22.41 5.64
CA THR A 33 -13.00 22.06 4.31
C THR A 33 -11.61 21.42 4.34
N HIS A 34 -11.21 20.81 5.46
CA HIS A 34 -9.94 20.10 5.56
C HIS A 34 -9.93 18.86 4.66
N SER A 35 -8.83 18.69 3.93
CA SER A 35 -8.52 17.53 3.08
C SER A 35 -7.12 16.99 3.44
N ALA A 36 -6.83 15.78 3.01
CA ALA A 36 -5.53 15.16 3.25
C ALA A 36 -4.43 15.80 2.40
N ASP A 37 -3.18 15.79 2.89
CA ASP A 37 -1.99 16.15 2.10
C ASP A 37 -1.41 14.87 1.49
N LEU A 38 -1.65 14.66 0.19
CA LEU A 38 -1.33 13.43 -0.54
C LEU A 38 -0.40 13.70 -1.73
N ILE A 39 0.57 12.82 -1.96
CA ILE A 39 1.28 12.67 -3.23
C ILE A 39 1.01 11.27 -3.74
N ILE A 40 0.55 11.15 -4.99
CA ILE A 40 0.11 9.87 -5.54
C ILE A 40 1.00 9.49 -6.72
N ARG A 41 1.64 8.33 -6.62
CA ARG A 41 2.24 7.64 -7.76
C ARG A 41 1.29 6.55 -8.23
N SER A 42 0.61 6.79 -9.35
CA SER A 42 -0.28 5.81 -9.98
C SER A 42 0.43 5.12 -11.15
N PHE A 43 0.57 3.80 -11.10
CA PHE A 43 1.18 3.01 -12.17
C PHE A 43 0.22 2.74 -13.33
N ASP A 44 0.78 2.52 -14.53
CA ASP A 44 0.10 1.73 -15.54
C ASP A 44 0.12 0.28 -15.08
N PHE A 45 -1.06 -0.28 -14.79
CA PHE A 45 -1.15 -1.60 -14.18
C PHE A 45 -0.66 -2.70 -15.12
N ALA A 46 -0.78 -2.52 -16.45
CA ALA A 46 -0.36 -3.53 -17.41
C ALA A 46 1.14 -3.84 -17.26
N VAL A 47 1.97 -2.81 -17.06
CA VAL A 47 3.42 -2.98 -16.83
C VAL A 47 3.71 -3.80 -15.58
N ILE A 48 2.98 -3.57 -14.50
CA ILE A 48 3.18 -4.31 -13.24
C ILE A 48 2.64 -5.73 -13.37
N GLU A 49 1.50 -5.92 -14.03
CA GLU A 49 0.89 -7.24 -14.25
C GLU A 49 1.76 -8.13 -15.12
N ASP A 50 2.33 -7.61 -16.21
CA ASP A 50 3.28 -8.33 -17.08
C ASP A 50 4.50 -8.85 -16.28
N LEU A 51 5.02 -8.04 -15.35
CA LEU A 51 6.12 -8.44 -14.46
C LEU A 51 5.69 -9.52 -13.46
N GLN A 52 4.46 -9.44 -12.92
CA GLN A 52 3.93 -10.50 -12.06
C GLN A 52 3.74 -11.81 -12.82
N ALA A 53 3.15 -11.75 -14.02
CA ALA A 53 2.86 -12.91 -14.86
C ALA A 53 4.14 -13.61 -15.34
N SER A 54 5.18 -12.85 -15.67
CA SER A 54 6.51 -13.37 -16.04
C SER A 54 7.36 -13.80 -14.84
N GLY A 55 6.93 -13.49 -13.61
CA GLY A 55 7.66 -13.79 -12.38
C GLY A 55 8.89 -12.89 -12.15
N ASP A 56 9.02 -11.78 -12.86
CA ASP A 56 10.11 -10.81 -12.69
C ASP A 56 9.84 -9.87 -11.49
N TRP A 57 9.77 -10.49 -10.32
CA TRP A 57 9.58 -9.80 -9.04
C TRP A 57 10.72 -8.83 -8.72
N ARG A 58 11.93 -9.12 -9.20
CA ARG A 58 13.10 -8.25 -9.02
C ARG A 58 12.86 -6.91 -9.72
N ARG A 59 12.45 -6.91 -10.98
CA ARG A 59 12.17 -5.68 -11.71
C ARG A 59 10.97 -4.94 -11.16
N ALA A 60 9.92 -5.65 -10.72
CA ALA A 60 8.79 -5.05 -10.04
C ALA A 60 9.22 -4.35 -8.72
N GLY A 61 10.10 -4.98 -7.94
CA GLY A 61 10.67 -4.41 -6.72
C GLY A 61 11.43 -3.12 -6.98
N GLU A 62 12.29 -3.09 -8.00
CA GLU A 62 13.02 -1.88 -8.43
C GLU A 62 12.07 -0.73 -8.78
N LEU A 63 10.99 -1.00 -9.53
CA LEU A 63 10.01 0.03 -9.92
C LEU A 63 9.27 0.61 -8.70
N LEU A 64 8.90 -0.23 -7.73
CA LEU A 64 8.23 0.24 -6.51
C LEU A 64 9.20 0.99 -5.58
N ALA A 65 10.46 0.56 -5.50
CA ALA A 65 11.51 1.24 -4.75
C ALA A 65 11.83 2.62 -5.36
N ASP A 66 11.90 2.72 -6.70
CA ASP A 66 12.05 4.00 -7.40
C ASP A 66 10.87 4.94 -7.09
N ALA A 67 9.64 4.43 -7.17
CA ALA A 67 8.44 5.20 -6.81
C ALA A 67 8.45 5.67 -5.35
N ALA A 68 8.91 4.83 -4.42
CA ALA A 68 9.04 5.20 -3.02
C ALA A 68 10.05 6.34 -2.82
N ARG A 69 11.22 6.26 -3.46
CA ARG A 69 12.24 7.33 -3.44
C ARG A 69 11.71 8.64 -4.02
N ASP A 70 10.99 8.58 -5.14
CA ASP A 70 10.39 9.77 -5.75
C ASP A 70 9.37 10.43 -4.82
N LEU A 71 8.55 9.64 -4.12
CA LEU A 71 7.57 10.17 -3.15
C LEU A 71 8.26 10.79 -1.93
N GLU A 72 9.30 10.14 -1.39
CA GLU A 72 10.12 10.69 -0.29
C GLU A 72 10.77 12.03 -0.72
N HIS A 73 11.36 12.09 -1.91
CA HIS A 73 11.94 13.33 -2.47
C HIS A 73 10.89 14.43 -2.66
N CYS A 74 9.65 14.07 -3.00
CA CYS A 74 8.53 15.02 -3.08
C CYS A 74 8.00 15.47 -1.70
N GLY A 75 8.55 14.92 -0.61
CA GLY A 75 8.24 15.30 0.76
C GLY A 75 7.16 14.44 1.43
N ALA A 76 6.90 13.22 0.94
CA ALA A 76 6.12 12.25 1.70
C ALA A 76 6.84 11.94 3.03
N GLU A 77 6.08 11.87 4.12
CA GLU A 77 6.59 11.52 5.46
C GLU A 77 6.23 10.08 5.86
N ILE A 78 5.38 9.43 5.07
CA ILE A 78 4.88 8.07 5.26
C ILE A 78 4.37 7.53 3.93
N LEU A 79 4.54 6.23 3.69
CA LEU A 79 4.09 5.54 2.49
C LEU A 79 2.91 4.61 2.79
N VAL A 80 2.03 4.48 1.81
CA VAL A 80 0.97 3.48 1.75
C VAL A 80 0.99 2.82 0.37
N LEU A 81 1.04 1.49 0.34
CA LEU A 81 0.95 0.70 -0.88
C LEU A 81 -0.50 0.26 -1.10
N CYS A 82 -1.15 0.79 -2.13
CA CYS A 82 -2.58 0.65 -2.37
C CYS A 82 -2.95 -0.67 -3.07
N THR A 83 -2.36 -1.79 -2.65
CA THR A 83 -2.63 -3.12 -3.23
C THR A 83 -2.14 -4.24 -2.30
N ASN A 84 -2.85 -5.37 -2.24
CA ASN A 84 -2.45 -6.51 -1.40
C ASN A 84 -1.23 -7.23 -1.96
N THR A 85 -1.30 -7.67 -3.22
CA THR A 85 -0.31 -8.56 -3.84
C THR A 85 1.11 -7.98 -3.77
N MET A 86 1.27 -6.67 -3.99
CA MET A 86 2.60 -6.05 -4.07
C MET A 86 3.27 -5.85 -2.71
N HIS A 87 2.59 -6.10 -1.59
CA HIS A 87 3.26 -6.17 -0.28
C HIS A 87 4.28 -7.31 -0.20
N ARG A 88 4.25 -8.25 -1.15
CA ARG A 88 5.36 -9.17 -1.42
C ARG A 88 6.72 -8.46 -1.54
N LEU A 89 6.73 -7.23 -2.04
CA LEU A 89 7.90 -6.39 -2.27
C LEU A 89 8.01 -5.24 -1.26
N ALA A 90 7.36 -5.38 -0.09
CA ALA A 90 7.41 -4.35 0.95
C ALA A 90 8.85 -4.07 1.42
N ALA A 91 9.69 -5.11 1.48
CA ALA A 91 11.11 -4.97 1.84
C ALA A 91 11.87 -4.09 0.83
N ASP A 92 11.68 -4.32 -0.47
CA ASP A 92 12.31 -3.50 -1.52
C ASP A 92 11.93 -2.01 -1.39
N ILE A 93 10.70 -1.73 -0.99
CA ILE A 93 10.24 -0.36 -0.71
C ILE A 93 10.92 0.19 0.54
N THR A 94 10.84 -0.53 1.68
CA THR A 94 11.35 -0.01 2.96
C THR A 94 12.86 0.13 3.01
N ASP A 95 13.59 -0.71 2.27
CA ASP A 95 15.04 -0.66 2.21
C ASP A 95 15.54 0.51 1.32
N ALA A 96 14.67 1.05 0.46
CA ALA A 96 15.00 2.11 -0.48
C ALA A 96 14.79 3.54 0.05
N VAL A 97 14.08 3.70 1.18
CA VAL A 97 13.70 5.01 1.74
C VAL A 97 13.90 5.05 3.25
N SER A 98 13.89 6.25 3.84
CA SER A 98 13.99 6.44 5.29
C SER A 98 12.64 6.60 6.00
N ILE A 99 11.57 6.89 5.24
CA ILE A 99 10.21 7.06 5.75
C ILE A 99 9.47 5.71 5.91
N PRO A 100 8.56 5.58 6.90
CA PRO A 100 7.88 4.32 7.15
C PRO A 100 6.86 3.96 6.05
N LEU A 101 6.76 2.68 5.73
CA LEU A 101 5.65 2.08 4.99
C LEU A 101 4.61 1.52 5.95
N LEU A 102 3.35 1.93 5.82
CA LEU A 102 2.23 1.29 6.51
C LEU A 102 1.86 -0.01 5.80
N HIS A 103 2.27 -1.14 6.38
CA HIS A 103 1.96 -2.45 5.83
C HIS A 103 0.49 -2.80 6.04
N ILE A 104 -0.23 -3.18 4.97
CA ILE A 104 -1.68 -3.42 5.03
C ILE A 104 -2.06 -4.58 5.96
N ALA A 105 -1.24 -5.64 6.01
CA ALA A 105 -1.46 -6.77 6.91
C ALA A 105 -1.37 -6.35 8.39
N ASP A 106 -0.50 -5.41 8.77
CA ASP A 106 -0.38 -4.95 10.16
C ASP A 106 -1.64 -4.21 10.61
N ALA A 107 -2.17 -3.35 9.74
CA ALA A 107 -3.43 -2.65 9.99
C ALA A 107 -4.61 -3.63 10.13
N THR A 108 -4.64 -4.66 9.28
CA THR A 108 -5.66 -5.72 9.34
C THR A 108 -5.55 -6.55 10.61
N ALA A 109 -4.34 -6.99 10.98
CA ALA A 109 -4.06 -7.79 12.17
C ALA A 109 -4.43 -7.03 13.45
N ALA A 110 -4.12 -5.73 13.52
CA ALA A 110 -4.49 -4.89 14.66
C ALA A 110 -6.01 -4.90 14.91
N ASP A 111 -6.82 -4.81 13.84
CA ASP A 111 -8.27 -4.85 13.95
C ASP A 111 -8.84 -6.25 14.23
N ILE A 112 -8.26 -7.31 13.66
CA ILE A 112 -8.60 -8.70 13.99
C ILE A 112 -8.39 -8.94 15.49
N HIS A 113 -7.23 -8.54 16.02
CA HIS A 113 -6.91 -8.66 17.44
C HIS A 113 -7.83 -7.83 18.32
N ARG A 114 -8.15 -6.59 17.93
CA ARG A 114 -9.10 -5.72 18.63
C ARG A 114 -10.49 -6.34 18.74
N CYS A 115 -10.92 -7.07 17.71
CA CYS A 115 -12.19 -7.81 17.69
C CYS A 115 -12.15 -9.14 18.46
N GLY A 116 -10.98 -9.56 18.99
CA GLY A 116 -10.83 -10.82 19.71
C GLY A 116 -10.93 -12.07 18.82
N VAL A 117 -10.79 -11.90 17.50
CA VAL A 117 -10.87 -13.01 16.53
C VAL A 117 -9.49 -13.66 16.42
N ARG A 118 -9.43 -14.99 16.47
CA ARG A 118 -8.18 -15.77 16.40
C ARG A 118 -8.00 -16.57 15.10
N THR A 119 -9.05 -16.67 14.29
CA THR A 119 -9.05 -17.43 13.05
C THR A 119 -9.92 -16.70 12.05
N VAL A 120 -9.35 -16.38 10.89
CA VAL A 120 -10.02 -15.66 9.80
C VAL A 120 -9.85 -16.41 8.49
N GLY A 121 -10.81 -16.25 7.59
CA GLY A 121 -10.64 -16.63 6.19
C GLY A 121 -9.97 -15.50 5.41
N LEU A 122 -9.00 -15.83 4.55
CA LEU A 122 -8.34 -14.87 3.65
C LEU A 122 -8.80 -15.13 2.22
N LEU A 123 -9.40 -14.12 1.59
CA LEU A 123 -9.78 -14.14 0.17
C LEU A 123 -8.98 -13.07 -0.57
N GLY A 124 -8.41 -13.44 -1.73
CA GLY A 124 -7.60 -12.54 -2.53
C GLY A 124 -7.10 -13.20 -3.80
N THR A 125 -6.07 -12.61 -4.41
CA THR A 125 -5.34 -13.25 -5.52
C THR A 125 -4.68 -14.53 -5.03
N LYS A 126 -4.37 -15.45 -5.96
CA LYS A 126 -3.58 -16.65 -5.68
C LYS A 126 -2.29 -16.32 -4.92
N TYR A 127 -1.59 -15.26 -5.33
CA TYR A 127 -0.39 -14.79 -4.66
C TYR A 127 -0.62 -14.41 -3.19
N THR A 128 -1.70 -13.70 -2.89
CA THR A 128 -2.00 -13.25 -1.51
C THR A 128 -2.40 -14.42 -0.62
N MET A 129 -3.15 -15.38 -1.17
CA MET A 129 -3.67 -16.51 -0.38
C MET A 129 -2.64 -17.63 -0.16
N GLU A 130 -1.72 -17.85 -1.11
CA GLU A 130 -0.78 -18.97 -1.07
C GLU A 130 0.63 -18.60 -0.60
N ALA A 131 0.99 -17.32 -0.55
CA ALA A 131 2.32 -16.87 -0.13
C ALA A 131 2.34 -16.31 1.30
N ASP A 132 3.50 -16.42 1.96
CA ASP A 132 3.64 -16.11 3.38
C ASP A 132 3.63 -14.60 3.70
N PHE A 133 3.87 -13.71 2.73
CA PHE A 133 4.06 -12.27 2.97
C PHE A 133 2.83 -11.59 3.61
N TYR A 134 1.63 -12.15 3.40
CA TYR A 134 0.39 -11.62 3.97
C TYR A 134 -0.06 -12.47 5.16
N ALA A 135 -0.35 -13.76 4.93
CA ALA A 135 -0.90 -14.64 5.96
C ALA A 135 0.07 -14.87 7.13
N GLY A 136 1.38 -14.93 6.87
CA GLY A 136 2.40 -15.07 7.91
C GLY A 136 2.60 -13.81 8.76
N ARG A 137 1.99 -12.69 8.38
CA ARG A 137 2.06 -11.40 9.08
C ARG A 137 0.76 -11.04 9.83
N LEU A 138 -0.32 -11.80 9.62
CA LEU A 138 -1.58 -11.67 10.37
C LEU A 138 -1.47 -12.33 11.75
#